data_AF-A0A7K1BJZ2-F1
#
_entry.id   AF-A0A7K1BJZ2-F1
#
_cell.length_a   1.000
_cell.length_b   1.000
_cell.length_c   1.000
_cell.angle_alpha   90.00
_cell.angle_beta   90.00
_cell.angle_gamma   90.00
#
_symmetry.space_group_name_H-M   'P 1'
#
loop_
_entity.id
_entity.type
_entity.pdbx_description
1 polymer ?
#
loop_
_entity_poly.entity_id
_entity_poly.type
_entity_poly.pdbx_seq_one_letter_code
_entity_poly.pdbx_strand_id
1 'polypeptide(L)' 'MSDFVVITGLSGAGRSQAADVLEDLGWYIIDNLPPALIGRVADFADAPDATITNVVLVVGTGP' A
#
# COMPACT_ATOMS: atom_id res chain seq x y z
N MET A 1 -12.56 8.08 -6.85
CA MET A 1 -11.69 8.66 -5.82
C MET A 1 -11.04 7.48 -5.17
N SER A 2 -9.73 7.36 -5.34
CA SER A 2 -8.97 6.20 -4.89
C SER A 2 -8.38 6.52 -3.51
N ASP A 3 -8.58 5.61 -2.57
CA ASP A 3 -8.08 5.73 -1.20
C ASP A 3 -6.73 5.03 -1.08
N PHE A 4 -5.79 5.71 -0.43
CA PHE A 4 -4.44 5.19 -0.17
C PHE A 4 -4.14 5.17 1.31
N VAL A 5 -3.57 4.05 1.76
CA VAL A 5 -3.07 3.88 3.13
C VAL A 5 -1.60 3.51 3.06
N VAL A 6 -0.78 4.18 3.86
CA VAL A 6 0.65 3.85 4.00
C VAL A 6 0.87 3.21 5.36
N ILE A 7 1.38 1.98 5.36
CA ILE A 7 1.79 1.27 6.58
C ILE A 7 3.30 1.37 6.72
N THR A 8 3.75 1.89 7.86
CA THR A 8 5.17 2.02 8.20
C THR A 8 5.38 1.69 9.68
N GLY A 9 6.63 1.58 10.09
CA GLY A 9 7.02 1.17 11.44
C GLY A 9 8.32 0.36 11.45
N LEU A 10 8.95 0.30 12.62
CA LEU A 10 10.17 -0.47 12.82
C LEU A 10 9.94 -1.98 12.60
N SER A 11 11.03 -2.75 12.50
CA SER A 11 10.95 -4.21 12.47
C SER A 11 10.22 -4.72 13.73
N GLY A 12 9.24 -5.61 13.54
CA GLY A 12 8.40 -6.12 14.63
C GLY A 12 7.23 -5.23 15.03
N ALA A 13 7.02 -4.06 14.43
CA ALA A 13 5.91 -3.15 14.77
C ALA A 13 4.51 -3.63 14.31
N GLY A 14 4.39 -4.84 13.76
CA GLY A 14 3.11 -5.40 13.31
C GLY A 14 2.62 -4.94 11.93
N ARG A 15 3.52 -4.41 11.06
CA ARG A 15 3.18 -3.93 9.71
C ARG A 15 2.45 -4.99 8.87
N SER A 16 2.96 -6.23 8.87
CA SER A 16 2.33 -7.34 8.14
C SER A 16 0.94 -7.65 8.67
N GLN A 17 0.76 -7.70 10.00
CA GLN A 17 -0.57 -7.92 10.59
C GLN A 17 -1.57 -6.81 10.27
N ALA A 18 -1.13 -5.55 10.23
CA ALA A 18 -2.00 -4.46 9.81
C ALA A 18 -2.39 -4.57 8.32
N ALA A 19 -1.45 -5.03 7.48
CA ALA A 19 -1.72 -5.27 6.06
C ALA A 19 -2.70 -6.43 5.85
N ASP A 20 -2.53 -7.55 6.56
CA ASP A 20 -3.43 -8.71 6.49
C ASP A 20 -4.87 -8.33 6.83
N VAL A 21 -5.06 -7.54 7.90
CA VAL A 21 -6.40 -7.05 8.30
C VAL A 21 -7.03 -6.16 7.23
N LEU A 22 -6.23 -5.35 6.53
CA LEU A 22 -6.74 -4.52 5.44
C LEU A 22 -7.04 -5.35 4.19
N GLU A 23 -6.26 -6.39 3.91
CA GLU A 23 -6.52 -7.34 2.84
C GLU A 23 -7.88 -8.04 3.06
N ASP A 24 -8.16 -8.49 4.29
CA ASP A 24 -9.45 -9.07 4.68
C ASP A 24 -10.62 -8.09 4.49
N LEU A 25 -10.36 -6.78 4.59
CA LEU A 25 -11.33 -5.70 4.33
C LEU A 25 -11.45 -5.34 2.84
N GLY A 26 -10.77 -6.06 1.96
CA GLY A 26 -10.83 -5.88 0.50
C GLY A 26 -9.86 -4.83 -0.04
N TRP A 27 -8.83 -4.46 0.72
CA TRP A 27 -7.78 -3.57 0.22
C TRP A 27 -6.74 -4.33 -0.59
N TYR A 28 -6.20 -3.67 -1.62
CA TYR A 28 -5.09 -4.20 -2.40
C TYR A 28 -3.76 -3.86 -1.73
N ILE A 29 -3.04 -4.89 -1.26
CA ILE A 29 -1.78 -4.72 -0.55
C ILE A 29 -0.59 -4.75 -1.51
N ILE A 30 0.29 -3.75 -1.39
CA ILE A 30 1.60 -3.73 -2.04
C ILE A 30 2.66 -3.66 -0.94
N ASP A 31 3.34 -4.79 -0.70
CA ASP A 31 4.38 -4.90 0.30
C ASP A 31 5.78 -4.58 -0.26
N ASN A 32 6.66 -4.09 0.60
CA ASN A 32 8.06 -3.73 0.32
C ASN A 32 8.24 -2.81 -0.90
N LEU A 33 7.30 -1.90 -1.14
CA LEU A 33 7.40 -0.94 -2.23
C LEU A 33 8.52 0.07 -1.95
N PRO A 34 9.50 0.24 -2.84
CA PRO A 34 10.46 1.33 -2.73
C PRO A 34 9.75 2.69 -2.70
N PRO A 35 10.13 3.62 -1.80
CA PRO A 35 9.48 4.92 -1.68
C PRO A 35 9.42 5.71 -3.00
N ALA A 36 10.43 5.55 -3.85
CA ALA A 36 10.50 6.19 -5.17
C ALA A 36 9.39 5.75 -6.14
N LEU A 37 8.73 4.61 -5.91
CA LEU A 37 7.66 4.09 -6.75
C LEU A 37 6.25 4.43 -6.27
N ILE A 38 6.11 5.01 -5.07
CA ILE A 38 4.81 5.37 -4.48
C ILE A 38 4.00 6.28 -5.43
N GLY A 39 4.63 7.32 -5.98
CA GLY A 39 3.95 8.24 -6.90
C GLY A 39 3.42 7.55 -8.15
N ARG A 40 4.19 6.63 -8.73
CA ARG A 40 3.75 5.87 -9.92
C ARG A 40 2.54 4.98 -9.61
N VAL A 41 2.54 4.35 -8.44
CA VAL A 41 1.38 3.54 -8.01
C VAL A 41 0.15 4.42 -7.81
N ALA A 42 0.32 5.60 -7.25
CA ALA A 42 -0.78 6.57 -7.11
C ALA A 42 -1.34 6.98 -8.48
N ASP A 43 -0.48 7.29 -9.45
CA ASP A 43 -0.88 7.63 -10.82
C ASP A 43 -1.66 6.49 -11.49
N PHE A 44 -1.25 5.23 -11.28
CA PHE A 44 -1.95 4.07 -11.83
C PHE A 44 -3.31 3.84 -11.19
N ALA A 45 -3.43 4.03 -9.87
CA ALA A 45 -4.70 3.81 -9.16
C ALA A 45 -5.69 4.98 -9.32
N ASP A 46 -5.25 6.14 -9.81
CA ASP A 46 -6.13 7.26 -10.18
C ASP A 46 -6.46 7.28 -11.70
N ALA A 47 -5.99 6.28 -12.46
CA ALA A 47 -6.28 6.18 -13.89
C ALA A 47 -7.79 5.94 -14.15
N PRO A 48 -8.34 6.43 -15.28
CA PRO A 48 -9.79 6.37 -15.56
C PRO A 48 -10.39 4.96 -15.59
N ASP A 49 -9.56 3.97 -15.90
CA ASP A 49 -9.84 2.56 -16.06
C ASP A 49 -9.25 1.70 -14.93
N ALA A 50 -8.76 2.33 -13.85
CA ALA A 50 -8.24 1.62 -12.70
C ALA A 50 -9.36 0.85 -11.99
N THR A 51 -9.24 -0.47 -11.94
CA THR A 51 -10.15 -1.35 -11.17
C THR A 51 -9.83 -1.33 -9.67
N ILE A 52 -8.67 -0.79 -9.28
CA ILE A 52 -8.19 -0.78 -7.90
C ILE A 52 -8.44 0.60 -7.31
N THR A 53 -9.39 0.68 -6.38
CA THR A 53 -9.74 1.94 -5.69
C THR A 53 -9.12 2.07 -4.31
N ASN A 54 -8.71 0.97 -3.67
CA ASN A 54 -8.26 0.95 -2.28
C ASN A 54 -6.89 0.28 -2.18
N VAL A 55 -5.83 1.08 -2.05
CA VAL A 55 -4.43 0.59 -2.08
C VAL A 55 -3.76 0.79 -0.73
N VAL A 56 -3.11 -0.25 -0.23
CA VAL A 56 -2.20 -0.19 0.92
C VAL A 56 -0.77 -0.32 0.44
N LEU A 57 0.09 0.58 0.88
CA LEU A 57 1.52 0.57 0.62
C LEU A 57 2.26 0.27 1.92
N VAL A 58 2.85 -0.92 2.04
CA VAL A 58 3.71 -1.25 3.18
C VAL A 58 5.13 -0.82 2.84
N VAL A 59 5.57 0.24 3.51
CA VAL A 59 6.93 0.78 3.31
C VAL A 59 7.86 0.04 4.26
N GLY A 60 8.79 -0.71 3.67
CA GLY A 60 9.93 -1.30 4.36
C GLY A 60 11.14 -0.38 4.32
N THR A 61 11.94 -0.40 5.38
CA THR A 61 13.32 0.11 5.34
C THR A 61 14.19 -0.93 4.62
N GLY A 62 14.10 -0.97 3.29
CA GLY A 62 15.20 -1.46 2.47
C GLY A 62 16.33 -0.40 2.46
N PRO A 63 17.59 -0.79 2.21
CA PRO A 63 18.70 0.16 2.10
C PRO A 63 18.44 1.26 1.06
#